data_AF-A0A537TLT0-F1
#
_entry.id   AF-A0A537TLT0-F1
#
_cell.length_a   1.000
_cell.length_b   1.000
_cell.length_c   1.000
_cell.angle_alpha   90.00
_cell.angle_beta   90.00
_cell.angle_gamma   90.00
#
_symmetry.space_group_name_H-M   'P 1'
#
loop_
_entity.id
_entity.type
_entity.pdbx_description
1 polymer ?
#
loop_
_entity_poly.entity_id
_entity_poly.type
_entity_poly.pdbx_seq_one_letter_code
_entity_poly.pdbx_strand_id
1 'polypeptide(L)'
;MASFTISGARFELERDRVEDALADVLPDPLDKHYVVVQGRRFPPKQVIEHATGLDRADFTTHQARRILKRLGFVAARTDAGPCEPTRAAGSGPYGGRQAAALAPFVGKWVALDSPTEVLVAADTPQEVLGWLARHERRARYGMFRVPETMREAEGLAPQ
;
A
#
# COMPACT_ATOMS: atom_id res chain seq x y z
N MET A 1 4.81 -9.67 21.82
CA MET A 1 3.79 -10.73 21.65
C MET A 1 2.40 -10.29 22.02
N ALA A 2 1.42 -10.49 21.12
CA ALA A 2 0.00 -10.33 21.42
C ALA A 2 -0.78 -11.56 20.95
N SER A 3 -1.69 -12.06 21.80
CA SER A 3 -2.55 -13.19 21.48
C SER A 3 -3.92 -12.72 20.98
N PHE A 4 -4.39 -13.36 19.90
CA PHE A 4 -5.66 -13.07 19.25
C PHE A 4 -6.42 -14.36 18.99
N THR A 5 -7.75 -14.27 18.96
CA THR A 5 -8.60 -15.37 18.51
C THR A 5 -9.20 -14.99 17.17
N ILE A 6 -8.98 -15.84 16.16
CA ILE A 6 -9.50 -15.69 14.81
C ILE A 6 -10.21 -17.00 14.48
N SER A 7 -11.50 -16.92 14.17
CA SER A 7 -12.32 -18.09 13.80
C SER A 7 -12.29 -19.24 14.82
N GLY A 8 -12.21 -18.89 16.10
CA GLY A 8 -12.14 -19.88 17.20
C GLY A 8 -10.74 -20.43 17.47
N ALA A 9 -9.77 -20.21 16.58
CA ALA A 9 -8.37 -20.59 16.80
C ALA A 9 -7.57 -19.45 17.45
N ARG A 10 -6.67 -19.80 18.38
CA ARG A 10 -5.80 -18.85 19.08
C ARG A 10 -4.47 -18.72 18.35
N PHE A 11 -4.08 -17.48 18.05
CA PHE A 11 -2.83 -17.13 17.39
C PHE A 11 -2.01 -16.22 18.30
N GLU A 12 -0.70 -16.38 18.23
CA GLU A 12 0.27 -15.46 18.82
C GLU A 12 0.98 -14.73 17.69
N LEU A 13 0.82 -13.41 17.66
CA LEU A 13 1.35 -12.55 16.62
C LEU A 13 2.25 -11.48 17.23
N GLU A 14 3.30 -11.16 16.50
CA GLU A 14 4.24 -10.09 16.79
C GLU A 14 4.41 -9.21 15.57
N ARG A 15 4.75 -7.94 15.79
CA ARG A 15 4.93 -6.97 14.72
C ARG A 15 6.03 -7.44 13.75
N ASP A 16 7.20 -7.80 14.27
CA ASP A 16 8.36 -8.20 13.46
C ASP A 16 8.05 -9.42 12.59
N ARG A 17 7.36 -10.43 13.16
CA ARG A 17 6.92 -11.61 12.41
C ARG A 17 5.94 -11.27 11.29
N VAL A 18 5.06 -10.29 11.49
CA VAL A 18 4.14 -9.80 10.44
C VAL A 18 4.91 -9.06 9.35
N GLU A 19 5.93 -8.28 9.72
CA GLU A 19 6.79 -7.56 8.79
C GLU A 19 7.63 -8.54 7.95
N ASP A 20 8.24 -9.55 8.56
CA ASP A 20 9.02 -10.60 7.89
C ASP A 20 8.14 -11.40 6.92
N ALA A 21 6.92 -11.77 7.33
CA ALA A 21 5.97 -12.51 6.47
C ALA A 21 5.55 -11.72 5.22
N LEU A 22 5.71 -10.39 5.24
CA LEU A 22 5.33 -9.49 4.15
C LEU A 22 6.53 -8.88 3.41
N ALA A 23 7.77 -9.20 3.79
CA ALA A 23 8.97 -8.59 3.22
C ALA A 23 9.00 -8.71 1.68
N ASP A 24 8.72 -9.92 1.17
CA ASP A 24 8.71 -10.24 -0.26
C ASP A 24 7.31 -10.26 -0.89
N VAL A 25 6.29 -9.80 -0.15
CA VAL A 25 4.91 -9.82 -0.60
C VAL A 25 4.51 -8.45 -1.14
N LEU A 26 3.97 -8.44 -2.36
CA LEU A 26 3.39 -7.22 -2.93
C LEU A 26 1.98 -7.00 -2.41
N PRO A 27 1.61 -5.76 -2.06
CA PRO A 27 0.23 -5.45 -1.69
C PRO A 27 -0.75 -5.76 -2.81
N ASP A 28 -1.82 -6.46 -2.46
CA ASP A 28 -2.99 -6.64 -3.30
C ASP A 28 -3.72 -5.31 -3.49
N PRO A 29 -4.63 -5.25 -4.48
CA PRO A 29 -5.48 -4.10 -4.68
C PRO A 29 -6.08 -3.50 -3.42
N LEU A 30 -5.87 -2.20 -3.23
CA LEU A 30 -6.45 -1.45 -2.14
C LEU A 30 -7.87 -1.01 -2.48
N ASP A 31 -8.84 -1.43 -1.68
CA ASP A 31 -10.19 -0.89 -1.71
C ASP A 31 -10.29 0.36 -0.79
N LYS A 32 -11.03 0.23 0.32
CA LYS A 32 -11.34 1.32 1.25
C LYS A 32 -10.48 1.33 2.49
N HIS A 33 -9.81 0.23 2.82
CA HIS A 33 -9.10 0.07 4.08
C HIS A 33 -7.70 -0.46 3.82
N TYR A 34 -6.71 0.15 4.47
CA TYR A 34 -5.33 -0.28 4.35
C TYR A 34 -4.60 -0.16 5.68
N VAL A 35 -3.51 -0.93 5.80
CA VAL A 35 -2.51 -0.80 6.86
C VAL A 35 -1.16 -0.49 6.24
N VAL A 36 -0.31 0.23 6.96
CA VAL A 36 1.07 0.49 6.52
C VAL A 36 2.01 -0.51 7.18
N VAL A 37 2.70 -1.30 6.36
CA VAL A 37 3.73 -2.28 6.76
C VAL A 37 4.97 -2.00 5.92
N GLN A 38 6.12 -1.76 6.56
CA GLN A 38 7.38 -1.41 5.87
C GLN A 38 7.23 -0.31 4.80
N GLY A 39 6.46 0.73 5.10
CA GLY A 39 6.20 1.85 4.17
C GLY A 39 5.23 1.54 3.02
N ARG A 40 4.75 0.30 2.89
CA ARG A 40 3.79 -0.13 1.86
C ARG A 40 2.38 -0.22 2.42
N ARG A 41 1.38 0.11 1.60
CA ARG A 41 -0.04 0.04 1.97
C ARG A 41 -0.60 -1.34 1.60
N PHE A 42 -0.98 -2.14 2.58
CA PHE A 42 -1.56 -3.47 2.38
C PHE A 42 -3.04 -3.52 2.77
N PRO A 43 -3.88 -4.30 2.06
CA PRO A 43 -5.19 -4.69 2.55
C PRO A 43 -5.06 -5.40 3.91
N PRO A 44 -5.85 -5.03 4.94
CA PRO A 44 -5.74 -5.65 6.26
C PRO A 44 -5.90 -7.16 6.21
N LYS A 45 -6.72 -7.66 5.29
CA LYS A 45 -6.98 -9.10 5.18
C LYS A 45 -5.77 -9.88 4.67
N GLN A 46 -5.09 -9.36 3.66
CA GLN A 46 -3.88 -9.96 3.13
C GLN A 46 -2.81 -10.09 4.21
N VAL A 47 -2.62 -9.04 5.03
CA VAL A 47 -1.63 -9.08 6.11
C VAL A 47 -1.89 -10.23 7.10
N ILE A 48 -3.14 -10.44 7.49
CA ILE A 48 -3.48 -11.55 8.40
C ILE A 48 -3.32 -12.89 7.72
N GLU A 49 -3.79 -13.05 6.48
CA GLU A 49 -3.61 -14.28 5.71
C GLU A 49 -2.13 -14.69 5.64
N HIS A 50 -1.22 -13.78 5.29
CA HIS A 50 0.20 -14.11 5.22
C HIS A 50 0.83 -14.34 6.61
N ALA A 51 0.39 -13.61 7.64
CA ALA A 51 0.93 -13.76 8.98
C ALA A 51 0.45 -15.02 9.73
N THR A 52 -0.76 -15.50 9.44
CA THR A 52 -1.40 -16.63 10.16
C THR A 52 -1.66 -17.86 9.29
N GLY A 53 -1.59 -17.74 7.96
CA GLY A 53 -1.96 -18.79 7.01
C GLY A 53 -3.47 -19.08 6.91
N LEU A 54 -4.30 -18.20 7.45
CA LEU A 54 -5.76 -18.36 7.44
C LEU A 54 -6.37 -17.88 6.12
N ASP A 55 -7.48 -18.49 5.71
CA ASP A 55 -8.20 -18.07 4.52
C ASP A 55 -8.89 -16.71 4.77
N ARG A 56 -8.93 -15.84 3.76
CA ARG A 56 -9.59 -14.52 3.85
C ARG A 56 -11.09 -14.61 4.16
N ALA A 57 -11.72 -15.75 3.91
CA ALA A 57 -13.11 -16.06 4.25
C ALA A 57 -13.30 -16.30 5.75
N ASP A 58 -12.25 -16.71 6.47
CA ASP A 58 -12.33 -17.03 7.89
C ASP A 58 -12.54 -15.78 8.75
N PHE A 59 -12.11 -14.61 8.30
CA PHE A 59 -12.17 -13.39 9.10
C PHE A 59 -12.62 -12.16 8.31
N THR A 60 -13.10 -11.15 9.06
CA THR A 60 -13.58 -9.90 8.46
C THR A 60 -12.47 -8.86 8.32
N THR A 61 -12.63 -7.90 7.39
CA THR A 61 -11.69 -6.79 7.22
C THR A 61 -11.55 -5.97 8.51
N HIS A 62 -12.65 -5.78 9.25
CA HIS A 62 -12.64 -5.07 10.53
C HIS A 62 -11.86 -5.82 11.60
N GLN A 63 -12.01 -7.14 11.67
CA GLN A 63 -11.28 -7.99 12.61
C GLN A 63 -9.78 -7.93 12.34
N ALA A 64 -9.37 -8.11 11.08
CA ALA A 64 -7.98 -7.97 10.66
C ALA A 64 -7.40 -6.60 11.04
N ARG A 65 -8.14 -5.53 10.72
CA ARG A 65 -7.73 -4.15 11.02
C ARG A 65 -7.60 -3.88 12.53
N ARG A 66 -8.47 -4.47 13.36
CA ARG A 66 -8.41 -4.37 14.83
C ARG A 66 -7.19 -5.09 15.40
N ILE A 67 -6.88 -6.29 14.89
CA ILE A 67 -5.70 -7.07 15.29
C ILE A 67 -4.43 -6.28 14.96
N LEU A 68 -4.32 -5.79 13.73
CA LEU A 68 -3.15 -5.04 13.27
C LEU A 68 -2.96 -3.73 14.03
N LYS A 69 -4.03 -2.99 14.33
CA LYS A 69 -3.96 -1.83 15.22
C LYS A 69 -3.43 -2.17 16.61
N ARG A 70 -3.84 -3.31 17.19
CA ARG A 70 -3.35 -3.77 18.50
C ARG A 70 -1.88 -4.20 18.47
N LEU A 71 -1.39 -4.65 17.31
CA LEU A 71 0.04 -4.88 17.06
C LEU A 71 0.82 -3.57 16.79
N GLY A 72 0.13 -2.43 16.80
CA GLY A 72 0.72 -1.11 16.63
C GLY A 72 0.81 -0.64 15.18
N PHE A 73 0.26 -1.37 14.20
CA PHE A 73 0.27 -0.93 12.80
C PHE A 73 -0.67 0.27 12.57
N VAL A 74 -0.24 1.18 11.69
CA VAL A 74 -1.07 2.32 11.27
C VAL A 74 -2.11 1.84 10.27
N ALA A 75 -3.38 1.93 10.65
CA ALA A 75 -4.50 1.49 9.83
C ALA A 75 -5.42 2.66 9.44
N ALA A 76 -5.40 3.02 8.16
CA ALA A 76 -6.16 4.12 7.60
C ALA A 76 -7.24 3.62 6.62
N ARG A 77 -7.96 4.55 6.04
CA ARG A 77 -8.97 4.28 5.01
C ARG A 77 -8.64 5.14 3.78
N THR A 78 -9.05 4.67 2.61
CA THR A 78 -9.02 5.43 1.36
C THR A 78 -10.31 6.24 1.29
N ASP A 79 -10.51 7.18 2.22
CA ASP A 79 -11.53 8.20 2.03
C ASP A 79 -11.05 9.21 0.99
N ALA A 80 -11.53 9.04 -0.23
CA ALA A 80 -11.78 10.18 -1.11
C ALA A 80 -12.90 11.02 -0.47
N GLY A 81 -12.51 11.92 0.43
CA GLY A 81 -13.32 12.99 0.98
C GLY A 81 -12.37 14.13 1.36
N PRO A 82 -12.64 15.39 0.97
CA PRO A 82 -11.70 16.48 1.14
C PRO A 82 -11.56 16.80 2.63
N CYS A 83 -10.56 16.22 3.28
CA CYS A 83 -10.00 16.86 4.46
C CYS A 83 -8.96 17.83 3.89
N GLU A 84 -9.32 19.11 3.82
CA GLU A 84 -8.42 20.18 3.38
C GLU A 84 -7.11 20.06 4.16
N PRO A 85 -5.98 19.71 3.51
CA PRO A 85 -4.72 20.13 4.07
C PRO A 85 -4.75 21.65 3.99
N THR A 86 -4.53 22.28 5.13
CA THR A 86 -4.23 23.71 5.24
C THR A 86 -3.39 24.16 4.03
N ARG A 87 -3.84 25.27 3.43
CA ARG A 87 -3.34 25.86 2.18
C ARG A 87 -1.80 25.89 2.11
N ALA A 88 -1.24 24.87 1.50
CA ALA A 88 -0.12 25.02 0.59
C ALA A 88 -0.61 24.42 -0.71
N ALA A 89 -1.12 25.26 -1.61
CA ALA A 89 -1.47 24.85 -2.96
C ALA A 89 -0.20 24.29 -3.60
N GLY A 90 -0.06 22.97 -3.60
CA GLY A 90 1.05 22.32 -4.27
C GLY A 90 0.98 22.70 -5.74
N SER A 91 2.04 23.34 -6.25
CA SER A 91 2.20 23.65 -7.66
C SER A 91 2.38 22.32 -8.40
N GLY A 92 1.30 21.79 -8.96
CA GLY A 92 1.30 20.54 -9.71
C GLY A 92 -0.11 20.13 -10.13
N PRO A 93 -0.25 19.31 -11.19
CA PRO A 93 -1.54 18.74 -11.56
C PRO A 93 -2.17 18.04 -10.34
N TYR A 94 -3.49 18.18 -10.18
CA TYR A 94 -4.27 17.65 -9.05
C TYR A 94 -4.01 18.29 -7.66
N GLY A 95 -3.41 19.49 -7.62
CA GLY A 95 -3.28 20.28 -6.39
C GLY A 95 -2.35 19.65 -5.35
N GLY A 96 -1.29 18.99 -5.81
CA GLY A 96 -0.31 18.31 -4.95
C GLY A 96 -0.80 17.00 -4.31
N ARG A 97 -2.07 16.61 -4.51
CA ARG A 97 -2.63 15.38 -3.93
C ARG A 97 -1.97 14.11 -4.49
N GLN A 98 -1.60 14.12 -5.77
CA GLN A 98 -0.85 13.03 -6.37
C GLN A 98 0.54 12.89 -5.74
N ALA A 99 1.28 14.00 -5.59
CA ALA A 99 2.58 14.00 -4.92
C ALA A 99 2.47 13.50 -3.46
N ALA A 100 1.46 13.94 -2.72
CA ALA A 100 1.20 13.45 -1.36
C ALA A 100 0.88 11.94 -1.30
N ALA A 101 0.13 11.42 -2.28
CA ALA A 101 -0.19 10.00 -2.37
C ALA A 101 1.04 9.12 -2.69
N LEU A 102 2.01 9.69 -3.44
CA LEU A 102 3.23 9.06 -3.91
C LEU A 102 4.44 9.26 -3.00
N ALA A 103 4.41 10.24 -2.10
CA ALA A 103 5.51 10.54 -1.16
C ALA A 103 6.03 9.31 -0.37
N PRO A 104 5.21 8.32 0.02
CA PRO A 104 5.71 7.09 0.66
C PRO A 104 6.45 6.13 -0.26
N PHE A 105 6.32 6.29 -1.59
CA PHE A 105 6.84 5.37 -2.62
C PHE A 105 8.00 5.97 -3.41
N VAL A 106 8.64 7.01 -2.88
CA VAL A 106 9.81 7.63 -3.47
C VAL A 106 10.90 6.57 -3.75
N GLY A 107 11.43 6.57 -4.97
CA GLY A 107 12.41 5.58 -5.45
C GLY A 107 11.82 4.29 -6.01
N LYS A 108 10.52 4.02 -5.80
CA LYS A 108 9.83 2.79 -6.22
C LYS A 108 9.06 2.98 -7.54
N TRP A 109 8.87 1.88 -8.25
CA TRP A 109 7.93 1.77 -9.37
C TRP A 109 6.50 1.69 -8.88
N VAL A 110 5.64 2.60 -9.33
CA VAL A 110 4.22 2.63 -8.99
C VAL A 110 3.37 2.44 -10.24
N ALA A 111 2.32 1.63 -10.12
CA ALA A 111 1.25 1.57 -11.10
C ALA A 111 0.00 2.24 -10.54
N LEU A 112 -0.61 3.12 -11.33
CA LEU A 112 -1.79 3.90 -10.95
C LEU A 112 -2.98 3.52 -11.85
N ASP A 113 -4.17 3.37 -11.26
CA ASP A 113 -5.41 3.29 -12.05
C ASP A 113 -5.99 4.69 -12.30
N SER A 114 -5.88 5.55 -11.30
CA SER A 114 -6.31 6.94 -11.31
C SER A 114 -5.16 7.83 -10.82
N PRO A 115 -5.20 9.17 -11.05
CA PRO A 115 -4.07 10.06 -10.73
C PRO A 115 -3.62 10.02 -9.25
N THR A 116 -4.50 9.63 -8.34
CA THR A 116 -4.19 9.53 -6.89
C THR A 116 -4.28 8.10 -6.34
N GLU A 117 -4.63 7.12 -7.18
CA GLU A 117 -4.94 5.75 -6.76
C GLU A 117 -3.82 4.79 -7.19
N VAL A 118 -2.94 4.47 -6.23
CA VAL A 118 -1.82 3.53 -6.43
C VAL A 118 -2.33 2.10 -6.30
N LEU A 119 -2.18 1.33 -7.38
CA LEU A 119 -2.53 -0.08 -7.42
C LEU A 119 -1.47 -0.96 -6.78
N VAL A 120 -0.21 -0.73 -7.13
CA VAL A 120 0.94 -1.48 -6.62
C VAL A 120 2.18 -0.60 -6.64
N ALA A 121 3.08 -0.82 -5.68
CA ALA A 121 4.39 -0.20 -5.60
C ALA A 121 5.47 -1.27 -5.37
N ALA A 122 6.47 -1.34 -6.24
CA ALA A 122 7.57 -2.31 -6.17
C ALA A 122 8.93 -1.67 -6.49
N ASP A 123 10.02 -2.36 -6.16
CA ASP A 123 11.37 -1.83 -6.35
C ASP A 123 11.80 -1.95 -7.82
N THR A 124 11.22 -2.91 -8.55
CA THR A 124 11.46 -3.12 -9.98
C THR A 124 10.18 -3.04 -10.82
N PRO A 125 10.27 -2.65 -12.11
CA PRO A 125 9.10 -2.62 -12.99
C PRO A 125 8.57 -4.03 -13.29
N GLN A 126 9.42 -5.05 -13.29
CA GLN A 126 9.04 -6.44 -13.54
C GLN A 126 8.09 -6.97 -12.46
N GLU A 127 8.33 -6.62 -11.19
CA GLU A 127 7.44 -6.95 -10.09
C GLU A 127 6.07 -6.30 -10.25
N VAL A 128 6.03 -5.03 -10.68
CA VAL A 128 4.77 -4.34 -10.97
C VAL A 128 4.01 -5.00 -12.12
N LEU A 129 4.70 -5.36 -13.20
CA LEU A 129 4.09 -6.02 -14.36
C LEU A 129 3.60 -7.43 -14.01
N GLY A 130 4.40 -8.20 -13.26
CA GLY A 130 4.01 -9.52 -12.78
C GLY A 130 2.78 -9.47 -11.87
N TRP A 131 2.71 -8.45 -11.01
CA TRP A 131 1.54 -8.20 -10.18
C TRP A 131 0.30 -7.83 -10.99
N LEU A 132 0.42 -6.95 -11.99
CA LEU A 132 -0.68 -6.54 -12.86
C LEU A 132 -1.23 -7.73 -13.65
N ALA A 133 -0.34 -8.59 -14.16
CA ALA A 133 -0.72 -9.81 -14.86
C ALA A 133 -1.44 -10.80 -13.94
N ARG A 134 -0.92 -11.03 -12.73
CA ARG A 134 -1.50 -11.97 -11.75
C ARG A 134 -2.90 -11.56 -11.29
N HIS A 135 -3.15 -10.26 -11.18
CA HIS A 135 -4.42 -9.72 -10.71
C HIS A 135 -5.37 -9.31 -11.86
N GLU A 136 -5.03 -9.59 -13.11
CA GLU A 136 -5.80 -9.22 -14.31
C GLU A 136 -6.14 -7.72 -14.37
N ARG A 137 -5.19 -6.88 -13.95
CA ARG A 137 -5.38 -5.44 -13.73
C ARG A 137 -4.63 -4.61 -14.76
N ARG A 138 -5.23 -3.51 -15.20
CA ARG A 138 -4.59 -2.51 -16.07
C ARG A 138 -4.36 -1.22 -15.31
N ALA A 139 -3.13 -0.70 -15.36
CA ALA A 139 -2.79 0.61 -14.84
C ALA A 139 -3.24 1.69 -15.86
N ARG A 140 -4.51 2.11 -15.79
CA ARG A 140 -5.10 3.03 -16.79
C ARG A 140 -4.43 4.40 -16.83
N TYR A 141 -3.91 4.87 -15.70
CA TYR A 141 -3.18 6.12 -15.62
C TYR A 141 -1.70 5.97 -16.01
N GLY A 142 -1.15 4.77 -15.84
CA GLY A 142 0.21 4.40 -16.24
C GLY A 142 1.06 3.87 -15.10
N MET A 143 2.29 3.49 -15.44
CA MET A 143 3.31 2.99 -14.51
C MET A 143 4.56 3.84 -14.66
N PHE A 144 5.10 4.35 -13.56
CA PHE A 144 6.34 5.14 -13.56
C PHE A 144 7.11 4.95 -12.25
N ARG A 145 8.41 5.25 -12.27
CA ARG A 145 9.21 5.34 -11.05
C ARG A 145 8.98 6.69 -10.38
N VAL A 146 8.68 6.69 -9.08
CA VAL A 146 8.60 7.94 -8.32
C VAL A 146 10.04 8.45 -8.12
N PRO A 147 10.40 9.62 -8.67
CA PRO A 147 11.75 10.15 -8.56
C PRO A 147 12.13 10.46 -7.10
N GLU A 148 13.38 10.23 -6.74
CA GLU A 148 13.95 10.50 -5.41
C GLU A 148 14.28 11.97 -5.21
N THR A 149 14.49 12.70 -6.31
CA THR A 149 14.72 14.14 -6.30
C THR A 149 14.03 14.84 -7.46
N MET A 150 13.72 16.13 -7.31
CA MET A 150 13.13 16.96 -8.37
C MET A 150 13.99 16.97 -9.65
N ARG A 151 15.32 16.81 -9.51
CA ARG A 151 16.27 16.69 -10.63
C ARG A 151 16.13 15.40 -11.44
N GLU A 152 15.62 14.31 -10.86
CA GLU A 152 15.35 13.07 -11.62
C GLU A 152 14.06 13.18 -12.44
N ALA A 153 13.13 14.06 -12.04
CA ALA A 153 11.88 14.31 -12.78
C ALA A 153 12.11 15.16 -14.05
N GLU A 154 13.15 16.01 -14.02
CA GLU A 154 13.67 16.72 -15.18
C GLU A 154 14.51 15.74 -16.00
N GLY A 155 13.86 14.92 -16.84
CA GLY A 155 14.54 13.97 -17.70
C GLY A 155 15.76 14.60 -18.38
N LEU A 156 16.93 13.99 -18.19
CA LEU A 156 18.16 14.30 -18.91
C LEU A 156 17.88 14.32 -20.42
N ALA A 157 17.73 15.51 -20.99
CA ALA A 157 17.94 15.72 -22.41
C ALA A 157 19.45 15.55 -22.67
N PRO A 158 19.88 14.61 -23.54
CA PRO A 158 21.26 14.62 -24.01
C PRO A 158 21.47 15.91 -24.82
N GLN A 159 22.63 16.55 -24.60
CA GLN A 159 23.09 17.70 -25.39
C GLN A 159 23.51 17.27 -26.79
#